data_AF-A0A3N5IAA8-F1
#
_entry.id   AF-A0A3N5IAA8-F1
#
_cell.length_a   1.000
_cell.length_b   1.000
_cell.length_c   1.000
_cell.angle_alpha   90.00
_cell.angle_beta   90.00
_cell.angle_gamma   90.00
#
_symmetry.space_group_name_H-M   'P 1'
#
loop_
_entity.id
_entity.type
_entity.pdbx_description
1 polymer ?
#
loop_
_entity_poly.entity_id
_entity_poly.type
_entity_poly.pdbx_seq_one_letter_code
_entity_poly.pdbx_strand_id
1 'polypeptide(L)'
;NDNIVAHWIPDWQPRPKEALVFGYRVLWQKDREIRPPVGWVRETRRGRGYVKSADASIELHVDFEGPTLSRMPATAAVDVALSVDSNGEVLERHTRRNEATGGWRFVVRFRRIDGGKPVELRAHLSNGKEVLSETWSYILPPE
;
A
#
# COMPACT_ATOMS: atom_id res chain seq x y z
N ASN A 1 -23.20 8.41 8.67
CA ASN A 1 -22.53 7.82 9.84
C ASN A 1 -21.08 7.59 9.48
N ASP A 2 -20.17 8.12 10.28
CA ASP A 2 -18.74 7.91 10.11
C ASP A 2 -18.38 6.46 10.43
N ASN A 3 -17.49 5.85 9.64
CA ASN A 3 -17.12 4.44 9.74
C ASN A 3 -15.60 4.20 9.80
N ILE A 4 -14.80 5.27 9.95
CA ILE A 4 -13.34 5.21 10.09
C ILE A 4 -12.92 6.01 11.32
N VAL A 5 -12.11 5.39 12.18
CA VAL A 5 -11.53 6.02 13.39
C VAL A 5 -10.04 5.68 13.42
N ALA A 6 -9.21 6.67 13.69
CA ALA A 6 -7.77 6.50 13.88
C ALA A 6 -7.31 7.26 15.12
N HIS A 7 -6.55 6.60 15.99
CA HIS A 7 -6.00 7.17 17.21
C HIS A 7 -4.77 6.39 17.64
N TRP A 8 -3.95 7.00 18.50
CA TRP A 8 -2.84 6.34 19.15
C TRP A 8 -3.31 5.72 20.48
N ILE A 9 -2.89 4.50 20.75
CA ILE A 9 -3.10 3.81 22.04
C ILE A 9 -1.71 3.50 22.61
N PRO A 10 -1.39 3.92 23.85
CA PRO A 10 -0.14 3.53 24.50
C PRO A 10 -0.14 2.04 24.83
N ASP A 11 1.04 1.41 24.76
CA ASP A 11 1.22 0.00 25.16
C ASP A 11 0.96 -0.25 26.65
N TRP A 12 0.98 0.81 27.48
CA TRP A 12 0.68 0.77 28.91
C TRP A 12 -0.46 1.73 29.24
N GLN A 13 -1.22 1.45 30.30
CA GLN A 13 -2.28 2.34 30.76
C GLN A 13 -1.95 2.96 32.13
N PRO A 14 -2.19 4.27 32.31
CA PRO A 14 -2.01 4.91 33.61
C PRO A 14 -2.99 4.32 34.63
N ARG A 15 -2.59 4.28 35.90
CA ARG A 15 -3.53 3.91 36.97
C ARG A 15 -4.63 4.96 37.10
N PRO A 16 -5.78 4.62 37.71
CA PRO A 16 -6.79 5.62 38.02
C PRO A 16 -6.18 6.80 38.78
N LYS A 17 -6.46 8.02 38.31
CA LYS A 17 -5.93 9.30 38.83
C LYS A 17 -4.46 9.60 38.53
N GLU A 18 -3.78 8.76 37.76
CA GLU A 18 -2.45 9.04 37.22
C GLU A 18 -2.58 9.83 35.91
N ALA A 19 -1.83 10.93 35.77
CA ALA A 19 -1.92 11.79 34.60
C ALA A 19 -1.18 11.20 33.39
N LEU A 20 -1.84 11.16 32.24
CA LEU A 20 -1.21 10.89 30.94
C LEU A 20 -1.14 12.21 30.16
N VAL A 21 0.01 12.86 30.19
CA VAL A 21 0.20 14.16 29.53
C VAL A 21 0.58 13.95 28.07
N PHE A 22 -0.14 14.59 27.15
CA PHE A 22 0.15 14.58 25.71
C PHE A 22 0.02 15.98 25.12
N GLY A 23 0.84 16.29 24.13
CA GLY A 23 0.76 17.51 23.33
C GLY A 23 0.99 17.17 21.87
N TYR A 24 0.09 17.60 20.99
CA TYR A 24 0.16 17.32 19.56
C TYR A 24 -0.37 18.48 18.73
N ARG A 25 -0.06 18.47 17.43
CA ARG A 25 -0.58 19.41 16.45
C ARG A 25 -1.29 18.63 15.36
N VAL A 26 -2.53 19.03 15.07
CA VAL A 26 -3.29 18.51 13.92
C VAL A 26 -3.17 19.52 12.79
N LEU A 27 -2.74 19.05 11.61
CA LEU A 27 -2.68 19.84 10.39
C LEU A 27 -3.81 19.38 9.47
N TRP A 28 -4.79 20.24 9.23
CA TRP A 28 -5.85 20.01 8.24
C TRP A 28 -5.36 20.56 6.90
N GLN A 29 -4.93 19.67 6.01
CA GLN A 29 -4.31 20.02 4.73
C GLN A 29 -5.16 19.49 3.57
N LYS A 30 -5.11 20.19 2.43
CA LYS A 30 -5.75 19.76 1.18
C LYS A 30 -4.69 19.57 0.09
N ASP A 31 -4.25 20.66 -0.54
CA ASP A 31 -3.34 20.60 -1.71
C ASP A 31 -1.86 20.80 -1.33
N ARG A 32 -1.56 20.99 -0.03
CA ARG A 32 -0.22 21.28 0.49
C ARG A 32 0.20 20.22 1.50
N GLU A 33 -0.10 18.96 1.17
CA GLU A 33 0.27 17.81 1.97
C GLU A 33 1.78 17.68 2.04
N ILE A 34 2.29 17.46 3.25
CA ILE A 34 3.68 17.08 3.45
C ILE A 34 3.80 15.62 3.00
N ARG A 35 4.30 15.43 1.77
CA ARG A 35 4.58 14.11 1.21
C ARG A 35 6.00 13.66 1.57
N PRO A 36 6.24 12.35 1.72
CA PRO A 36 7.58 11.83 1.95
C PRO A 36 8.49 12.16 0.75
N PRO A 37 9.82 12.24 0.96
CA PRO A 37 10.76 12.52 -0.14
C PRO A 37 10.87 11.34 -1.12
N VAL A 38 10.47 10.13 -0.71
CA VAL A 38 10.37 8.91 -1.53
C VAL A 38 9.06 8.86 -2.31
N GLY A 39 8.87 7.84 -3.14
CA GLY A 39 7.58 7.59 -3.79
C GLY A 39 6.48 7.23 -2.78
N TRP A 40 5.24 7.56 -3.09
CA TRP A 40 4.05 7.21 -2.30
C TRP A 40 2.99 6.59 -3.21
N VAL A 41 2.05 5.88 -2.61
CA VAL A 41 0.90 5.33 -3.31
C VAL A 41 -0.04 6.48 -3.66
N ARG A 42 -0.25 6.69 -4.95
CA ARG A 42 -1.27 7.60 -5.46
C ARG A 42 -2.66 6.98 -5.32
N GLU A 43 -2.76 5.70 -5.67
CA GLU A 43 -4.03 5.00 -5.75
C GLU A 43 -3.86 3.47 -5.78
N THR A 44 -4.90 2.77 -5.33
CA THR A 44 -5.03 1.32 -5.43
C THR A 44 -6.33 1.01 -6.15
N ARG A 45 -6.27 0.20 -7.20
CA ARG A 45 -7.45 -0.27 -7.95
C ARG A 45 -7.56 -1.78 -7.88
N ARG A 46 -8.77 -2.28 -7.64
CA ARG A 46 -9.10 -3.70 -7.71
C ARG A 46 -9.80 -4.01 -9.02
N GLY A 47 -9.30 -4.99 -9.76
CA GLY A 47 -9.95 -5.48 -10.98
C GLY A 47 -8.97 -5.99 -12.02
N ARG A 48 -9.50 -6.82 -12.93
CA ARG A 48 -8.74 -7.51 -13.99
C ARG A 48 -9.10 -7.04 -15.40
N GLY A 49 -9.90 -5.96 -15.51
CA GLY A 49 -10.60 -5.67 -16.76
C GLY A 49 -11.54 -6.80 -17.16
N TYR A 50 -11.78 -6.95 -18.47
CA TYR A 50 -12.59 -8.06 -19.00
C TYR A 50 -11.78 -9.36 -19.06
N VAL A 51 -12.31 -10.41 -18.44
CA VAL A 51 -11.79 -11.78 -18.54
C VAL A 51 -12.88 -12.72 -19.03
N LYS A 52 -12.57 -13.58 -20.00
CA LYS A 52 -13.53 -14.55 -20.57
C LYS A 52 -14.01 -15.57 -19.54
N SER A 53 -13.17 -15.90 -18.56
CA SER A 53 -13.50 -16.80 -17.45
C SER A 53 -12.83 -16.25 -16.20
N ALA A 54 -13.64 -15.84 -15.22
CA ALA A 54 -13.13 -15.42 -13.93
C ALA A 54 -12.68 -16.66 -13.16
N ASP A 55 -11.40 -16.72 -12.80
CA ASP A 55 -10.99 -17.51 -11.65
C ASP A 55 -11.11 -16.63 -10.41
N ALA A 56 -11.35 -17.21 -9.23
CA ALA A 56 -11.56 -16.47 -7.96
C ALA A 56 -10.33 -15.66 -7.48
N SER A 57 -9.37 -15.40 -8.38
CA SER A 57 -8.22 -14.56 -8.12
C SER A 57 -8.62 -13.08 -8.05
N ILE A 58 -7.87 -12.36 -7.24
CA ILE A 58 -8.00 -10.94 -7.01
C ILE A 58 -6.76 -10.28 -7.58
N GLU A 59 -6.95 -9.18 -8.30
CA GLU A 59 -5.87 -8.39 -8.87
C GLU A 59 -5.95 -6.96 -8.37
N LEU A 60 -4.80 -6.45 -7.93
CA LEU A 60 -4.63 -5.09 -7.45
C LEU A 60 -3.58 -4.39 -8.29
N HIS A 61 -3.91 -3.17 -8.73
CA HIS A 61 -3.01 -2.24 -9.42
C HIS A 61 -2.72 -1.10 -8.46
N VAL A 62 -1.47 -0.99 -8.02
CA VAL A 62 -1.00 0.02 -7.07
C VAL A 62 -0.08 0.98 -7.83
N ASP A 63 -0.53 2.21 -8.03
CA ASP A 63 0.25 3.24 -8.71
C ASP A 63 1.04 4.04 -7.68
N PHE A 64 2.36 4.03 -7.82
CA PHE A 64 3.28 4.85 -7.05
C PHE A 64 3.74 6.05 -7.87
N GLU A 65 3.81 7.22 -7.24
CA GLU A 65 4.39 8.43 -7.82
C GLU A 65 5.26 9.16 -6.79
N GLY A 66 5.97 10.19 -7.23
CA GLY A 66 6.75 11.05 -6.35
C GLY A 66 8.08 11.47 -6.96
N PRO A 67 8.79 12.42 -6.33
CA PRO A 67 9.99 13.02 -6.89
C PRO A 67 11.08 12.00 -7.23
N THR A 68 11.32 11.02 -6.35
CA THR A 68 12.30 9.95 -6.57
C THR A 68 12.00 9.15 -7.83
N LEU A 69 10.75 8.73 -8.01
CA LEU A 69 10.34 7.95 -9.18
C LEU A 69 10.36 8.79 -10.45
N SER A 70 9.81 10.00 -10.43
CA SER A 70 9.71 10.87 -11.62
C SER A 70 11.05 11.17 -12.31
N ARG A 71 12.14 11.22 -11.54
CA ARG A 71 13.51 11.49 -12.03
C ARG A 71 14.22 10.26 -12.57
N MET A 72 13.69 9.06 -12.35
CA MET A 72 14.31 7.83 -12.82
C MET A 72 14.09 7.66 -14.34
N PRO A 73 15.09 7.14 -15.08
CA PRO A 73 14.93 6.85 -16.50
C PRO A 73 13.84 5.79 -16.70
N ALA A 74 13.19 5.79 -17.87
CA ALA A 74 12.16 4.80 -18.20
C ALA A 74 12.69 3.36 -18.19
N THR A 75 14.00 3.20 -18.43
CA THR A 75 14.72 1.92 -18.41
C THR A 75 15.19 1.49 -17.02
N ALA A 76 14.89 2.26 -15.97
CA ALA A 76 15.32 1.89 -14.62
C ALA A 76 14.69 0.56 -14.19
N ALA A 77 15.52 -0.34 -13.67
CA ALA A 77 15.08 -1.59 -13.08
C ALA A 77 14.44 -1.32 -11.70
N VAL A 78 13.12 -1.22 -11.68
CA VAL A 78 12.34 -1.08 -10.45
C VAL A 78 11.67 -2.41 -10.16
N ASP A 79 11.97 -2.99 -9.01
CA ASP A 79 11.36 -4.22 -8.51
C ASP A 79 10.38 -3.89 -7.36
N VAL A 80 9.71 -4.92 -6.83
CA VAL A 80 8.82 -4.84 -5.69
C VAL A 80 9.18 -5.88 -4.65
N ALA A 81 9.41 -5.43 -3.42
CA ALA A 81 9.46 -6.30 -2.26
C ALA A 81 8.03 -6.52 -1.76
N LEU A 82 7.45 -7.69 -2.06
CA LEU A 82 6.09 -8.08 -1.67
C LEU A 82 6.15 -9.10 -0.53
N SER A 83 5.39 -8.85 0.53
CA SER A 83 5.04 -9.81 1.57
C SER A 83 3.54 -10.05 1.55
N VAL A 84 3.14 -11.32 1.69
CA VAL A 84 1.74 -11.74 1.83
C VAL A 84 1.67 -12.70 3.01
N ASP A 85 0.61 -12.62 3.80
CA ASP A 85 0.38 -13.58 4.88
C ASP A 85 0.08 -15.00 4.35
N SER A 86 -0.04 -15.96 5.26
CA SER A 86 -0.27 -17.37 4.91
C SER A 86 -1.64 -17.65 4.28
N ASN A 87 -2.58 -16.69 4.29
CA ASN A 87 -3.91 -16.86 3.70
C ASN A 87 -3.96 -16.39 2.22
N GLY A 88 -2.88 -15.80 1.72
CA GLY A 88 -2.75 -15.36 0.34
C GLY A 88 -1.77 -16.21 -0.47
N GLU A 89 -2.22 -16.70 -1.62
CA GLU A 89 -1.38 -17.36 -2.63
C GLU A 89 -1.10 -16.39 -3.79
N VAL A 90 0.15 -15.95 -3.96
CA VAL A 90 0.53 -15.05 -5.06
C VAL A 90 0.63 -15.85 -6.36
N LEU A 91 -0.17 -15.44 -7.35
CA LEU A 91 -0.18 -16.03 -8.70
C LEU A 91 0.71 -15.26 -9.66
N GLU A 92 0.74 -13.94 -9.54
CA GLU A 92 1.50 -13.06 -10.42
C GLU A 92 1.89 -11.79 -9.68
N ARG A 93 3.09 -11.28 -9.95
CA ARG A 93 3.52 -9.95 -9.51
C ARG A 93 4.48 -9.36 -10.52
N HIS A 94 4.32 -8.08 -10.82
CA HIS A 94 5.27 -7.35 -11.64
C HIS A 94 5.14 -5.84 -11.42
N THR A 95 6.16 -5.12 -11.86
CA THR A 95 6.20 -3.66 -11.91
C THR A 95 6.30 -3.20 -13.35
N ARG A 96 5.74 -2.02 -13.66
CA ARG A 96 5.90 -1.37 -14.96
C ARG A 96 5.91 0.14 -14.81
N ARG A 97 6.62 0.85 -15.69
CA ARG A 97 6.54 2.31 -15.75
C ARG A 97 5.12 2.74 -16.10
N ASN A 98 4.64 3.79 -15.46
CA ASN A 98 3.41 4.48 -15.82
C ASN A 98 3.78 5.82 -16.49
N GLU A 99 3.74 5.88 -17.81
CA GLU A 99 4.15 7.06 -18.59
C GLU A 99 3.26 8.28 -18.32
N ALA A 100 1.97 8.06 -18.06
CA ALA A 100 1.01 9.13 -17.82
C ALA A 100 1.28 9.91 -16.53
N THR A 101 1.83 9.23 -15.51
CA THR A 101 2.15 9.85 -14.21
C THR A 101 3.65 10.08 -14.00
N GLY A 102 4.50 9.47 -14.84
CA GLY A 102 5.93 9.40 -14.61
C GLY A 102 6.34 8.50 -13.44
N GLY A 103 5.40 7.77 -12.83
CA GLY A 103 5.62 6.84 -11.72
C GLY A 103 5.75 5.38 -12.16
N TRP A 104 5.54 4.45 -11.21
CA TRP A 104 5.55 3.01 -11.46
C TRP A 104 4.26 2.38 -10.95
N ARG A 105 3.72 1.44 -11.72
CA ARG A 105 2.62 0.58 -11.31
C ARG A 105 3.16 -0.75 -10.83
N PHE A 106 2.78 -1.15 -9.63
CA PHE A 106 2.86 -2.50 -9.13
C PHE A 106 1.54 -3.23 -9.41
N VAL A 107 1.61 -4.42 -9.98
CA VAL A 107 0.47 -5.32 -10.18
C VAL A 107 0.71 -6.59 -9.38
N VAL A 108 -0.29 -7.01 -8.61
CA VAL A 108 -0.31 -8.31 -7.92
C VAL A 108 -1.62 -9.02 -8.19
N ARG A 109 -1.53 -10.29 -8.57
CA ARG A 109 -2.65 -11.22 -8.64
C ARG A 109 -2.45 -12.33 -7.61
N PHE A 110 -3.47 -12.58 -6.80
CA PHE A 110 -3.41 -13.58 -5.73
C PHE A 110 -4.76 -14.27 -5.53
N ARG A 111 -4.77 -15.42 -4.84
CA ARG A 111 -5.97 -16.08 -4.36
C ARG A 111 -6.00 -16.05 -2.84
N ARG A 112 -7.20 -16.00 -2.29
CA ARG A 112 -7.45 -16.28 -0.89
C ARG A 112 -7.62 -17.78 -0.70
N ILE A 113 -7.01 -18.34 0.34
CA ILE A 113 -7.12 -19.76 0.67
C ILE A 113 -8.40 -20.02 1.50
N ASP A 114 -8.63 -19.21 2.54
CA ASP A 114 -9.78 -19.32 3.46
C ASP A 114 -10.61 -18.03 3.42
N GLY A 115 -11.84 -18.14 2.90
CA GLY A 115 -12.84 -17.06 2.76
C GLY A 115 -13.15 -16.31 4.06
N GLY A 116 -13.12 -17.00 5.20
CA GLY A 116 -13.46 -16.44 6.51
C GLY A 116 -12.33 -15.65 7.17
N LYS A 117 -11.16 -15.56 6.54
CA LYS A 117 -9.98 -14.85 7.07
C LYS A 117 -9.55 -13.72 6.15
N PRO A 118 -8.96 -12.64 6.72
CA PRO A 118 -8.36 -11.60 5.90
C PRO A 118 -7.13 -12.11 5.14
N VAL A 119 -6.68 -11.34 4.15
CA VAL A 119 -5.35 -11.47 3.55
C VAL A 119 -4.63 -10.14 3.68
N GLU A 120 -3.49 -10.13 4.35
CA GLU A 120 -2.63 -8.97 4.50
C GLU A 120 -1.52 -8.97 3.44
N LEU A 121 -1.36 -7.84 2.75
CA LEU A 121 -0.31 -7.60 1.77
C LEU A 121 0.49 -6.36 2.16
N ARG A 122 1.81 -6.46 2.02
CA ARG A 122 2.72 -5.32 2.18
C ARG A 122 3.67 -5.24 1.01
N ALA A 123 3.83 -4.06 0.41
CA ALA A 123 4.73 -3.86 -0.72
C ALA A 123 5.43 -2.51 -0.70
N HIS A 124 6.69 -2.47 -1.14
CA HIS A 124 7.37 -1.22 -1.50
C HIS A 124 8.20 -1.43 -2.77
N LEU A 125 8.39 -0.36 -3.53
CA LEU A 125 9.26 -0.35 -4.70
C LEU A 125 10.72 -0.26 -4.28
N SER A 126 11.57 -0.97 -5.01
CA SER A 126 13.02 -0.94 -4.79
C SER A 126 13.79 -0.93 -6.10
N ASN A 127 15.04 -0.49 -6.03
CA ASN A 127 16.03 -0.69 -7.09
C ASN A 127 17.28 -1.28 -6.44
N GLY A 128 17.42 -2.61 -6.55
CA GLY A 128 18.43 -3.36 -5.81
C GLY A 128 18.22 -3.25 -4.30
N LYS A 129 19.13 -2.57 -3.60
CA LYS A 129 19.07 -2.35 -2.15
C LYS A 129 18.40 -1.03 -1.75
N GLU A 130 18.14 -0.15 -2.71
CA GLU A 130 17.52 1.15 -2.45
C GLU A 130 16.00 1.02 -2.37
N VAL A 131 15.41 1.52 -1.29
CA VAL A 131 13.95 1.62 -1.13
C VAL A 131 13.48 2.92 -1.78
N LEU A 132 12.59 2.80 -2.76
CA LEU A 132 12.14 3.92 -3.60
C LEU A 132 10.80 4.51 -3.16
N SER A 133 10.05 3.82 -2.31
CA SER A 133 8.72 4.23 -1.89
C SER A 133 8.43 3.98 -0.41
N GLU A 134 7.34 4.54 0.08
CA GLU A 134 6.68 4.03 1.29
C GLU A 134 6.27 2.56 1.14
N THR A 135 5.93 1.92 2.26
CA THR A 135 5.32 0.60 2.25
C THR A 135 3.80 0.72 2.15
N TRP A 136 3.25 0.32 1.01
CA TRP A 136 1.81 0.05 0.86
C TRP A 136 1.43 -1.12 1.76
N SER A 137 0.43 -0.92 2.63
CA SER A 137 -0.11 -1.95 3.52
C SER A 137 -1.60 -2.08 3.27
N TYR A 138 -2.05 -3.28 2.87
CA TYR A 138 -3.42 -3.52 2.46
C TYR A 138 -3.95 -4.78 3.11
N ILE A 139 -5.18 -4.68 3.63
CA ILE A 139 -5.92 -5.82 4.15
C ILE A 139 -7.10 -6.04 3.22
N LEU A 140 -7.16 -7.21 2.60
CA LEU A 140 -8.36 -7.70 1.99
C LEU A 140 -9.23 -8.34 3.10
N PRO A 141 -10.38 -7.75 3.48
CA PRO A 141 -11.23 -8.29 4.54
C PRO A 141 -11.78 -9.67 4.19
N PRO A 142 -12.23 -10.47 5.17
CA PRO A 142 -13.01 -11.68 4.92
C PRO A 142 -14.19 -11.46 3.95
N GLU A 143 -14.69 -12.55 3.37
CA GLU A 143 -15.83 -12.54 2.44
C GLU A 143 -17.15 -12.22 3.14
#